data_AF-A0A257A9J0-F1
#
_entry.id   AF-A0A257A9J0-F1
#
_cell.length_a   1.000
_cell.length_b   1.000
_cell.length_c   1.000
_cell.angle_alpha   90.00
_cell.angle_beta   90.00
_cell.angle_gamma   90.00
#
_symmetry.space_group_name_H-M   'P 1'
#
loop_
_entity.id
_entity.type
_entity.pdbx_description
1 polymer ?
#
loop_
_entity_poly.entity_id
_entity_poly.type
_entity_poly.pdbx_seq_one_letter_code
_entity_poly.pdbx_strand_id
1 'polypeptide(L)'
;SYYDGEKMGYSNSNYDPYDDALTILALISAGEKPHSSIIQNLIKRLIAEQNPDDGSWEFTHHSDGGRVSHTAIAIQALASAGYVQDTSVTNALNYLRSAQNDDGGFPDDGGSSNSLATAHVIQAIISAGENPDSWRKNGKTPFDCLTDLQHAEGYFNKIPGSSPDSSKIPCTSAAATALAGRPYPVGILRLGSPSYPDMHPIGGIDIPSEIYVSTNSTVKLRVKSNGGRFNVKLLADGMVVDQETVCTVWANDETEVVFAWNPDHDGVYNLSAVIDPDNRIEESDEENNRAERVVSVSLPDLYPSTIDLGTNIVNVVNLVNVTVAGMTDEPFNLTLRDNGDMVDEKRLYGLKGSETVSFEWKSNETGVHLLTATVDSGNEINESCEENNRLSRQVTVVLPDLAPAGIDIPDVYSNATNPIDSRCFGYTSRSRTHGDRDG
;
A
#
# COMPACT_ATOMS: atom_id res chain seq x y z
N SER A 1 18.56 -21.89 7.00
CA SER A 1 19.33 -22.69 7.97
C SER A 1 18.78 -22.43 9.36
N TYR A 2 18.78 -23.44 10.25
CA TYR A 2 18.33 -23.30 11.64
C TYR A 2 19.55 -23.39 12.57
N TYR A 3 19.60 -22.55 13.61
CA TYR A 3 20.58 -22.66 14.69
C TYR A 3 20.06 -23.61 15.75
N ASP A 4 20.70 -24.74 15.98
CA ASP A 4 20.24 -25.76 16.94
C ASP A 4 20.81 -25.60 18.36
N GLY A 5 21.57 -24.53 18.61
CA GLY A 5 22.26 -24.30 19.88
C GLY A 5 23.75 -24.66 19.87
N GLU A 6 24.18 -25.44 18.88
CA GLU A 6 25.59 -25.84 18.70
C GLU A 6 26.10 -25.52 17.28
N LYS A 7 25.23 -25.59 16.27
CA LYS A 7 25.58 -25.35 14.87
C LYS A 7 24.52 -24.60 14.07
N MET A 8 24.98 -24.01 12.97
CA MET A 8 24.15 -23.50 11.89
C MET A 8 24.06 -24.53 10.76
N GLY A 9 22.88 -24.70 10.17
CA GLY A 9 22.68 -25.55 8.98
C GLY A 9 21.74 -26.72 9.21
N TYR A 10 21.66 -27.66 8.24
CA TYR A 10 20.85 -28.87 8.35
C TYR A 10 21.62 -29.99 9.08
N SER A 11 20.90 -30.90 9.76
CA SER A 11 21.48 -32.05 10.46
C SER A 11 21.92 -33.20 9.54
N ASN A 12 21.82 -33.04 8.23
CA ASN A 12 22.22 -34.05 7.24
C ASN A 12 23.72 -33.93 6.90
N SER A 13 24.24 -34.89 6.14
CA SER A 13 25.64 -35.02 5.72
C SER A 13 26.18 -33.90 4.82
N ASN A 14 25.45 -32.78 4.65
CA ASN A 14 25.84 -31.61 3.84
C ASN A 14 26.11 -30.39 4.74
N TYR A 15 26.68 -30.67 5.90
CA TYR A 15 27.02 -29.70 6.93
C TYR A 15 28.35 -29.02 6.59
N ASP A 16 28.42 -27.71 6.78
CA ASP A 16 29.53 -26.90 6.26
C ASP A 16 30.03 -25.87 7.28
N PRO A 17 31.26 -26.01 7.81
CA PRO A 17 31.85 -25.02 8.73
C PRO A 17 32.09 -23.64 8.12
N TYR A 18 31.97 -23.48 6.80
CA TYR A 18 31.89 -22.18 6.13
C TYR A 18 30.69 -21.36 6.62
N ASP A 19 29.54 -22.02 6.83
CA ASP A 19 28.33 -21.36 7.32
C ASP A 19 28.54 -20.78 8.72
N ASP A 20 29.42 -21.38 9.53
CA ASP A 20 29.76 -20.86 10.86
C ASP A 20 30.63 -19.64 10.78
N ALA A 21 31.65 -19.67 9.94
CA ALA A 21 32.54 -18.55 9.75
C ALA A 21 31.72 -17.35 9.26
N LEU A 22 30.83 -17.53 8.28
CA LEU A 22 29.91 -16.50 7.83
C LEU A 22 28.92 -16.06 8.93
N THR A 23 28.41 -16.99 9.73
CA THR A 23 27.49 -16.66 10.83
C THR A 23 28.17 -15.83 11.91
N ILE A 24 29.40 -16.17 12.29
CA ILE A 24 30.20 -15.41 13.26
C ILE A 24 30.37 -13.97 12.73
N LEU A 25 30.79 -13.83 11.47
CA LEU A 25 30.97 -12.53 10.82
C LEU A 25 29.66 -11.73 10.79
N ALA A 26 28.54 -12.37 10.44
CA ALA A 26 27.23 -11.72 10.38
C ALA A 26 26.71 -11.27 11.75
N LEU A 27 26.79 -12.14 12.77
CA LEU A 27 26.35 -11.82 14.13
C LEU A 27 27.19 -10.69 14.74
N ILE A 28 28.51 -10.75 14.60
CA ILE A 28 29.40 -9.67 15.06
C ILE A 28 29.14 -8.38 14.28
N SER A 29 28.89 -8.46 12.98
CA SER A 29 28.46 -7.31 12.18
C SER A 29 27.13 -6.72 12.67
N ALA A 30 26.20 -7.55 13.15
CA ALA A 30 24.93 -7.14 13.72
C ALA A 30 25.03 -6.62 15.17
N GLY A 31 26.22 -6.63 15.77
CA GLY A 31 26.46 -6.12 17.12
C GLY A 31 26.40 -7.18 18.23
N GLU A 32 26.30 -8.46 17.88
CA GLU A 32 26.44 -9.56 18.84
C GLU A 32 27.84 -9.54 19.47
N LYS A 33 27.93 -9.82 20.78
CA LYS A 33 29.20 -9.70 21.49
C LYS A 33 30.10 -10.88 21.13
N PRO A 34 31.42 -10.67 20.87
CA PRO A 34 32.37 -11.76 20.62
C PRO A 34 32.38 -12.86 21.70
N HIS A 35 32.05 -12.52 22.94
CA HIS A 35 32.01 -13.44 24.08
C HIS A 35 30.62 -14.02 24.37
N SER A 36 29.63 -13.80 23.51
CA SER A 36 28.32 -14.44 23.66
C SER A 36 28.43 -15.95 23.48
N SER A 37 27.53 -16.70 24.12
CA SER A 37 27.54 -18.17 24.07
C SER A 37 27.45 -18.70 22.64
N ILE A 38 26.66 -18.07 21.77
CA ILE A 38 26.54 -18.45 20.36
C ILE A 38 27.88 -18.30 19.61
N ILE A 39 28.55 -17.14 19.72
CA ILE A 39 29.84 -16.93 19.06
C ILE A 39 30.88 -17.90 19.59
N GLN A 40 30.95 -18.09 20.91
CA GLN A 40 31.93 -18.97 21.55
C GLN A 40 31.74 -20.44 21.14
N ASN A 41 30.49 -20.91 21.01
CA ASN A 41 30.19 -22.26 20.53
C ASN A 41 30.63 -22.46 19.07
N LEU A 42 30.32 -21.49 18.20
CA LEU A 42 30.71 -21.53 16.79
C LEU A 42 32.25 -21.51 16.63
N ILE A 43 32.96 -20.68 17.40
CA ILE A 43 34.43 -20.60 17.38
C ILE A 43 35.08 -21.92 17.78
N LYS A 44 34.64 -22.51 18.90
CA LYS A 44 35.17 -23.80 19.39
C LYS A 44 35.08 -24.87 18.30
N ARG A 45 33.99 -24.85 17.55
CA ARG A 45 33.72 -25.81 16.49
C ARG A 45 34.55 -25.54 15.24
N LEU A 46 34.62 -24.28 14.80
CA LEU A 46 35.45 -23.88 13.66
C LEU A 46 36.91 -24.29 13.86
N ILE A 47 37.44 -24.14 15.08
CA ILE A 47 38.78 -24.61 15.46
C ILE A 47 38.89 -26.14 15.39
N ALA A 48 37.87 -26.87 15.87
CA ALA A 48 37.88 -28.34 15.87
C ALA A 48 37.84 -28.95 14.46
N GLU A 49 37.30 -28.22 13.49
CA GLU A 49 37.19 -28.63 12.07
C GLU A 49 38.42 -28.24 11.23
N GLN A 50 39.44 -27.59 11.83
CA GLN A 50 40.67 -27.28 11.10
C GLN A 50 41.39 -28.57 10.71
N ASN A 51 41.86 -28.65 9.46
CA ASN A 51 42.69 -29.77 9.03
C ASN A 51 44.01 -29.79 9.83
N PRO A 52 44.29 -30.87 10.60
CA PRO A 52 45.48 -30.92 11.47
C PRO A 52 46.79 -31.04 10.69
N ASP A 53 46.75 -31.45 9.42
CA ASP A 53 47.96 -31.72 8.63
C ASP A 53 48.57 -30.43 8.04
N ASP A 54 47.73 -29.52 7.56
CA ASP A 54 48.18 -28.31 6.87
C ASP A 54 47.61 -27.01 7.47
N GLY A 55 46.62 -27.07 8.36
CA GLY A 55 46.00 -25.88 8.96
C GLY A 55 44.93 -25.22 8.09
N SER A 56 44.56 -25.84 6.96
CA SER A 56 43.52 -25.33 6.07
C SER A 56 42.11 -25.72 6.54
N TRP A 57 41.12 -25.08 5.92
CA TRP A 57 39.74 -25.54 5.91
C TRP A 57 39.31 -25.83 4.47
N GLU A 58 38.78 -27.02 4.23
CA GLU A 58 38.23 -27.44 2.94
C GLU A 58 36.78 -27.86 3.13
N PHE A 59 35.87 -27.14 2.49
CA PHE A 59 34.44 -27.32 2.65
C PHE A 59 33.83 -27.82 1.34
N THR A 60 33.37 -29.07 1.33
CA THR A 60 33.13 -29.84 0.10
C THR A 60 31.78 -29.57 -0.57
N HIS A 61 30.96 -28.64 -0.05
CA HIS A 61 29.57 -28.46 -0.48
C HIS A 61 29.17 -27.05 -0.94
N HIS A 62 30.08 -26.06 -0.91
CA HIS A 62 29.83 -24.72 -1.45
C HIS A 62 30.25 -24.59 -2.93
N SER A 63 29.39 -23.95 -3.73
CA SER A 63 29.66 -23.73 -5.16
C SER A 63 30.62 -22.57 -5.44
N ASP A 64 30.80 -21.68 -4.46
CA ASP A 64 31.55 -20.44 -4.57
C ASP A 64 32.81 -20.46 -3.69
N GLY A 65 33.96 -20.66 -4.32
CA GLY A 65 35.28 -20.65 -3.65
C GLY A 65 35.85 -22.05 -3.42
N GLY A 66 37.15 -22.09 -3.08
CA GLY A 66 37.87 -23.31 -2.77
C GLY A 66 38.57 -23.22 -1.41
N ARG A 67 39.47 -24.18 -1.13
CA ARG A 67 40.15 -24.33 0.16
C ARG A 67 40.86 -23.07 0.64
N VAL A 68 41.45 -22.29 -0.27
CA VAL A 68 42.09 -21.01 0.06
C VAL A 68 41.08 -19.97 0.52
N SER A 69 39.98 -19.77 -0.22
CA SER A 69 38.92 -18.82 0.15
C SER A 69 38.29 -19.20 1.50
N HIS A 70 38.00 -20.49 1.68
CA HIS A 70 37.44 -21.03 2.92
C HIS A 70 38.35 -20.78 4.12
N THR A 71 39.64 -21.07 3.98
CA THR A 71 40.64 -20.80 5.02
C THR A 71 40.73 -19.30 5.35
N ALA A 72 40.70 -18.45 4.32
CA ALA A 72 40.74 -17.01 4.50
C ALA A 72 39.50 -16.44 5.23
N ILE A 73 38.31 -16.97 4.96
CA ILE A 73 37.08 -16.58 5.67
C ILE A 73 37.11 -17.07 7.13
N ALA A 74 37.63 -18.28 7.38
CA ALA A 74 37.79 -18.79 8.75
C ALA A 74 38.72 -17.91 9.60
N ILE A 75 39.84 -17.44 9.03
CA ILE A 75 40.74 -16.48 9.70
C ILE A 75 40.00 -15.19 10.06
N GLN A 76 39.21 -14.62 9.14
CA GLN A 76 38.46 -13.39 9.39
C GLN A 76 37.42 -13.57 10.51
N ALA A 77 36.72 -14.70 10.53
CA ALA A 77 35.76 -15.02 11.58
C ALA A 77 36.45 -15.13 12.95
N LEU A 78 37.54 -15.90 13.06
CA LEU A 78 38.34 -16.03 14.28
C LEU A 78 38.87 -14.66 14.76
N ALA A 79 39.42 -13.87 13.85
CA ALA A 79 39.93 -12.53 14.14
C ALA A 79 38.83 -11.59 14.66
N SER A 80 37.65 -11.58 14.04
CA SER A 80 36.52 -10.75 14.47
C SER A 80 36.03 -11.09 15.88
N ALA A 81 36.20 -12.34 16.30
CA ALA A 81 35.84 -12.82 17.64
C ALA A 81 36.98 -12.66 18.67
N GLY A 82 38.12 -12.07 18.27
CA GLY A 82 39.27 -11.82 19.15
C GLY A 82 40.30 -12.95 19.24
N TYR A 83 40.24 -13.96 18.37
CA TYR A 83 41.12 -15.14 18.36
C TYR A 83 42.35 -14.99 17.46
N VAL A 84 42.77 -13.76 17.16
CA VAL A 84 43.91 -13.50 16.26
C VAL A 84 45.23 -14.16 16.71
N GLN A 85 45.42 -14.35 18.02
CA GLN A 85 46.61 -15.01 18.60
C GLN A 85 46.46 -16.53 18.77
N ASP A 86 45.34 -17.11 18.33
CA ASP A 86 45.12 -18.55 18.41
C ASP A 86 46.04 -19.31 17.43
N THR A 87 46.52 -20.47 17.84
CA THR A 87 47.38 -21.34 17.01
C THR A 87 46.70 -21.69 15.69
N SER A 88 45.37 -21.82 15.67
CA SER A 88 44.60 -22.13 14.47
C SER A 88 44.76 -21.04 13.40
N VAL A 89 44.76 -19.76 13.79
CA VAL A 89 45.02 -18.63 12.88
C VAL A 89 46.45 -18.68 12.35
N THR A 90 47.42 -19.00 13.21
CA THR A 90 48.83 -19.12 12.80
C THR A 90 49.04 -20.23 11.78
N ASN A 91 48.45 -21.41 12.01
CA ASN A 91 48.53 -22.55 11.10
C ASN A 91 47.90 -22.23 9.74
N ALA A 92 46.73 -21.58 9.77
CA ALA A 92 46.02 -21.17 8.57
C ALA A 92 46.78 -20.15 7.72
N LEU A 93 47.43 -19.17 8.35
CA LEU A 93 48.30 -18.23 7.64
C LEU A 93 49.51 -18.93 7.03
N ASN A 94 50.10 -19.93 7.70
CA ASN A 94 51.19 -20.73 7.13
C ASN A 94 50.75 -21.53 5.91
N TYR A 95 49.55 -22.13 5.95
CA TYR A 95 48.94 -22.75 4.77
C TYR A 95 48.80 -21.75 3.62
N LEU A 96 48.21 -20.58 3.86
CA LEU A 96 48.03 -19.56 2.83
C LEU A 96 49.39 -19.13 2.24
N ARG A 97 50.44 -18.95 3.05
CA ARG A 97 51.79 -18.64 2.54
C ARG A 97 52.31 -19.71 1.59
N SER A 98 52.04 -20.99 1.88
CA SER A 98 52.44 -22.09 1.01
C SER A 98 51.68 -22.11 -0.33
N ALA A 99 50.43 -21.62 -0.32
CA ALA A 99 49.54 -21.58 -1.48
C ALA A 99 49.78 -20.36 -2.40
N GLN A 100 50.57 -19.36 -1.99
CA GLN A 100 50.84 -18.18 -2.81
C GLN A 100 51.55 -18.57 -4.12
N ASN A 101 51.11 -18.03 -5.25
CA ASN A 101 51.71 -18.23 -6.58
C ASN A 101 52.82 -17.20 -6.88
N ASP A 102 53.63 -17.45 -7.90
CA ASP A 102 54.76 -16.57 -8.30
C ASP A 102 54.30 -15.18 -8.80
N ASP A 103 53.04 -15.03 -9.18
CA ASP A 103 52.41 -13.74 -9.50
C ASP A 103 51.96 -12.96 -8.26
N GLY A 104 52.16 -13.51 -7.05
CA GLY A 104 51.76 -12.93 -5.78
C GLY A 104 50.32 -13.24 -5.36
N GLY A 105 49.50 -13.80 -6.24
CA GLY A 105 48.11 -14.17 -5.98
C GLY A 105 47.93 -15.56 -5.42
N PHE A 106 46.68 -15.99 -5.32
CA PHE A 106 46.32 -17.30 -4.76
C PHE A 106 45.28 -18.01 -5.62
N PRO A 107 45.42 -19.32 -5.86
CA PRO A 107 44.37 -20.13 -6.47
C PRO A 107 43.27 -20.45 -5.44
N ASP A 108 42.08 -20.88 -5.90
CA ASP A 108 41.09 -21.48 -4.98
C ASP A 108 41.45 -22.94 -4.64
N ASP A 109 41.75 -23.76 -5.65
CA ASP A 109 42.14 -25.18 -5.53
C ASP A 109 43.31 -25.54 -6.47
N GLY A 110 44.47 -24.90 -6.25
CA GLY A 110 45.65 -25.03 -7.10
C GLY A 110 45.51 -24.39 -8.49
N GLY A 111 46.60 -24.33 -9.24
CA GLY A 111 46.62 -23.72 -10.58
C GLY A 111 46.72 -22.19 -10.55
N SER A 112 45.99 -21.52 -11.46
CA SER A 112 46.10 -20.07 -11.67
C SER A 112 45.52 -19.25 -10.51
N SER A 113 46.12 -18.09 -10.26
CA SER A 113 45.61 -17.16 -9.26
C SER A 113 44.20 -16.67 -9.60
N ASN A 114 43.36 -16.63 -8.57
CA ASN A 114 41.95 -16.30 -8.63
C ASN A 114 41.69 -15.00 -7.87
N SER A 115 40.95 -14.06 -8.45
CA SER A 115 40.72 -12.74 -7.85
C SER A 115 39.92 -12.81 -6.56
N LEU A 116 38.95 -13.71 -6.45
CA LEU A 116 38.12 -13.89 -5.26
C LEU A 116 38.97 -14.45 -4.12
N ALA A 117 39.72 -15.53 -4.38
CA ALA A 117 40.64 -16.13 -3.42
C ALA A 117 41.69 -15.11 -2.95
N THR A 118 42.31 -14.41 -3.89
CA THR A 118 43.33 -13.39 -3.59
C THR A 118 42.76 -12.25 -2.75
N ALA A 119 41.55 -11.78 -3.05
CA ALA A 119 40.87 -10.76 -2.25
C ALA A 119 40.58 -11.25 -0.82
N HIS A 120 40.03 -12.44 -0.65
CA HIS A 120 39.79 -13.02 0.67
C HIS A 120 41.09 -13.19 1.46
N VAL A 121 42.19 -13.62 0.83
CA VAL A 121 43.48 -13.75 1.50
C VAL A 121 44.03 -12.39 1.94
N ILE A 122 43.93 -11.35 1.12
CA ILE A 122 44.29 -9.97 1.53
C ILE A 122 43.51 -9.58 2.79
N GLN A 123 42.20 -9.84 2.82
CA GLN A 123 41.36 -9.54 3.96
C GLN A 123 41.75 -10.37 5.19
N ALA A 124 42.03 -11.67 5.02
CA ALA A 124 42.51 -12.53 6.10
C ALA A 124 43.79 -12.01 6.72
N ILE A 125 44.79 -11.64 5.90
CA ILE A 125 46.05 -11.05 6.34
C ILE A 125 45.80 -9.79 7.18
N ILE A 126 44.97 -8.87 6.68
CA ILE A 126 44.65 -7.62 7.39
C ILE A 126 43.91 -7.91 8.70
N SER A 127 42.94 -8.82 8.70
CA SER A 127 42.17 -9.20 9.89
C SER A 127 43.06 -9.82 10.97
N ALA A 128 44.11 -10.54 10.57
CA ALA A 128 45.11 -11.10 11.46
C ALA A 128 46.15 -10.06 11.95
N GLY A 129 46.05 -8.82 11.51
CA GLY A 129 46.99 -7.75 11.84
C GLY A 129 48.33 -7.83 11.10
N GLU A 130 48.43 -8.66 10.06
CA GLU A 130 49.60 -8.70 9.18
C GLU A 130 49.49 -7.68 8.04
N ASN A 131 50.62 -7.33 7.41
CA ASN A 131 50.66 -6.41 6.28
C ASN A 131 50.68 -7.18 4.94
N PRO A 132 49.69 -7.03 4.04
CA PRO A 132 49.71 -7.70 2.74
C PRO A 132 50.94 -7.39 1.88
N ASP A 133 51.59 -6.22 2.05
CA ASP A 133 52.82 -5.88 1.31
C ASP A 133 54.03 -6.72 1.72
N SER A 134 53.98 -7.39 2.88
CA SER A 134 55.04 -8.32 3.30
C SER A 134 54.86 -9.73 2.73
N TRP A 135 53.72 -10.02 2.11
CA TRP A 135 53.44 -11.31 1.49
C TRP A 135 53.94 -11.31 0.05
N ARG A 136 55.23 -11.63 -0.13
CA ARG A 136 55.87 -11.56 -1.46
C ARG A 136 56.32 -12.92 -1.95
N LYS A 137 55.97 -13.22 -3.20
CA LYS A 137 56.56 -14.31 -3.96
C LYS A 137 57.08 -13.76 -5.28
N ASN A 138 58.35 -14.07 -5.57
CA ASN A 138 59.06 -13.56 -6.74
C ASN A 138 58.97 -12.02 -6.94
N GLY A 139 58.94 -11.26 -5.83
CA GLY A 139 58.84 -9.81 -5.82
C GLY A 139 57.42 -9.24 -5.93
N LYS A 140 56.41 -10.06 -6.22
CA LYS A 140 55.00 -9.69 -6.38
C LYS A 140 54.19 -9.91 -5.10
N THR A 141 53.23 -9.03 -4.86
CA THR A 141 52.29 -9.04 -3.73
C THR A 141 50.90 -9.52 -4.16
N PRO A 142 50.00 -9.83 -3.21
CA PRO A 142 48.61 -10.12 -3.52
C PRO A 142 47.89 -8.96 -4.22
N PHE A 143 48.23 -7.71 -3.87
CA PHE A 143 47.67 -6.53 -4.53
C PHE A 143 48.10 -6.40 -5.99
N ASP A 144 49.35 -6.77 -6.31
CA ASP A 144 49.84 -6.78 -7.70
C ASP A 144 49.02 -7.75 -8.55
N CYS A 145 48.84 -8.99 -8.07
CA CYS A 145 48.02 -9.99 -8.77
C CYS A 145 46.57 -9.52 -8.92
N LEU A 146 45.97 -8.97 -7.86
CA LEU A 146 44.57 -8.54 -7.91
C LEU A 146 44.39 -7.41 -8.94
N THR A 147 45.33 -6.46 -9.00
CA THR A 147 45.35 -5.38 -10.00
C THR A 147 45.51 -5.93 -11.41
N ASP A 148 46.37 -6.93 -11.62
CA ASP A 148 46.57 -7.59 -12.92
C ASP A 148 45.31 -8.34 -13.41
N LEU A 149 44.41 -8.72 -12.50
CA LEU A 149 43.11 -9.35 -12.81
C LEU A 149 41.98 -8.34 -13.08
N GLN A 150 42.22 -7.04 -12.90
CA GLN A 150 41.22 -6.01 -13.20
C GLN A 150 41.02 -5.85 -14.71
N HIS A 151 39.77 -5.92 -15.15
CA HIS A 151 39.38 -5.63 -16.52
C HIS A 151 39.30 -4.11 -16.77
N ALA A 152 39.46 -3.68 -18.02
CA ALA A 152 39.40 -2.27 -18.42
C ALA A 152 38.07 -1.56 -18.08
N GLU A 153 36.98 -2.33 -17.96
CA GLU A 153 35.66 -1.83 -17.52
C GLU A 153 35.52 -1.72 -15.99
N GLY A 154 36.58 -2.00 -15.23
CA GLY A 154 36.64 -1.81 -13.78
C GLY A 154 36.24 -3.02 -12.93
N TYR A 155 35.62 -4.05 -13.51
CA TYR A 155 35.35 -5.32 -12.82
C TYR A 155 36.59 -6.22 -12.75
N PHE A 156 36.57 -7.25 -11.89
CA PHE A 156 37.68 -8.19 -11.76
C PHE A 156 37.35 -9.55 -12.41
N ASN A 157 38.27 -10.07 -13.22
CA ASN A 157 38.15 -11.40 -13.82
C ASN A 157 38.47 -12.47 -12.78
N LYS A 158 37.72 -13.58 -12.77
CA LYS A 158 37.94 -14.68 -11.81
C LYS A 158 39.35 -15.24 -11.92
N ILE A 159 39.80 -15.53 -13.14
CA ILE A 159 41.16 -15.96 -13.49
C ILE A 159 41.57 -15.26 -14.81
N PRO A 160 42.85 -15.28 -15.21
CA PRO A 160 43.27 -14.67 -16.46
C PRO A 160 42.50 -15.22 -17.67
N GLY A 161 41.84 -14.33 -18.43
CA GLY A 161 41.13 -14.67 -19.67
C GLY A 161 39.74 -15.34 -19.50
N SER A 162 39.19 -15.41 -18.28
CA SER A 162 37.84 -15.97 -18.07
C SER A 162 36.70 -15.03 -18.49
N SER A 163 35.57 -15.58 -18.96
CA SER A 163 34.31 -14.84 -19.19
C SER A 163 33.72 -14.31 -17.88
N PRO A 164 33.09 -13.11 -17.86
CA PRO A 164 32.56 -12.52 -16.63
C PRO A 164 31.27 -13.14 -16.06
N ASP A 165 30.54 -13.96 -16.83
CA ASP A 165 29.11 -14.27 -16.60
C ASP A 165 28.67 -14.44 -15.14
N SER A 166 29.10 -15.49 -14.43
CA SER A 166 28.66 -15.77 -13.05
C SER A 166 29.60 -15.24 -11.97
N SER A 167 30.84 -14.86 -12.32
CA SER A 167 31.87 -14.49 -11.35
C SER A 167 32.12 -12.99 -11.22
N LYS A 168 31.57 -12.16 -12.13
CA LYS A 168 31.79 -10.71 -12.16
C LYS A 168 31.47 -10.03 -10.84
N ILE A 169 30.28 -10.29 -10.29
CA ILE A 169 29.80 -9.66 -9.06
C ILE A 169 30.64 -10.08 -7.86
N PRO A 170 30.76 -11.38 -7.50
CA PRO A 170 31.48 -11.80 -6.29
C PRO A 170 32.97 -11.41 -6.34
N CYS A 171 33.63 -11.54 -7.50
CA CYS A 171 35.03 -11.14 -7.65
C CYS A 171 35.22 -9.64 -7.46
N THR A 172 34.33 -8.82 -8.03
CA THR A 172 34.44 -7.35 -7.95
C THR A 172 34.12 -6.84 -6.54
N SER A 173 33.11 -7.40 -5.86
CA SER A 173 32.77 -7.00 -4.49
C SER A 173 33.86 -7.36 -3.48
N ALA A 174 34.44 -8.55 -3.60
CA ALA A 174 35.55 -8.97 -2.74
C ALA A 174 36.80 -8.13 -3.03
N ALA A 175 37.14 -7.92 -4.31
CA ALA A 175 38.29 -7.10 -4.69
C ALA A 175 38.17 -5.67 -4.17
N ALA A 176 36.99 -5.04 -4.26
CA ALA A 176 36.77 -3.68 -3.79
C ALA A 176 37.02 -3.55 -2.26
N THR A 177 36.54 -4.52 -1.47
CA THR A 177 36.73 -4.51 -0.01
C THR A 177 38.17 -4.82 0.39
N ALA A 178 38.82 -5.76 -0.30
CA ALA A 178 40.25 -6.05 -0.13
C ALA A 178 41.14 -4.84 -0.46
N LEU A 179 40.92 -4.18 -1.60
CA LEU A 179 41.66 -2.98 -2.01
C LEU A 179 41.41 -1.78 -1.10
N ALA A 180 40.23 -1.68 -0.49
CA ALA A 180 39.94 -0.68 0.53
C ALA A 180 40.57 -0.98 1.90
N GLY A 181 41.25 -2.13 2.05
CA GLY A 181 41.82 -2.59 3.31
C GLY A 181 40.76 -2.90 4.38
N ARG A 182 39.58 -3.36 3.95
CA ARG A 182 38.42 -3.66 4.80
C ARG A 182 38.15 -5.17 4.82
N PRO A 183 38.63 -5.90 5.85
CA PRO A 183 38.26 -7.30 6.02
C PRO A 183 36.80 -7.44 6.48
N TYR A 184 36.27 -8.66 6.39
CA TYR A 184 34.99 -8.97 7.00
C TYR A 184 35.10 -9.08 8.54
N PRO A 185 34.07 -8.63 9.27
CA PRO A 185 32.90 -7.88 8.79
C PRO A 185 33.28 -6.44 8.40
N VAL A 186 32.80 -5.95 7.23
CA VAL A 186 33.17 -4.62 6.69
C VAL A 186 32.73 -3.47 7.59
N GLY A 187 31.71 -3.70 8.41
CA GLY A 187 31.24 -2.78 9.44
C GLY A 187 30.59 -3.54 10.59
N ILE A 188 30.66 -2.95 11.78
CA ILE A 188 29.85 -3.36 12.94
C ILE A 188 28.74 -2.33 13.04
N LEU A 189 27.49 -2.78 12.93
CA LEU A 189 26.32 -1.98 13.23
C LEU A 189 26.39 -1.62 14.71
N ARG A 190 26.95 -0.44 14.98
CA ARG A 190 26.75 0.21 16.27
C ARG A 190 25.31 0.70 16.27
N LEU A 191 24.40 -0.15 16.71
CA LEU A 191 23.12 0.30 17.22
C LEU A 191 23.47 1.26 18.37
N GLY A 192 23.55 2.57 18.09
CA GLY A 192 23.21 3.55 19.11
C GLY A 192 21.86 3.14 19.66
N SER A 193 21.64 3.30 20.97
CA SER A 193 20.39 2.89 21.65
C SER A 193 19.21 3.06 20.69
N PRO A 194 18.49 1.99 20.32
CA PRO A 194 17.46 2.10 19.31
C PRO A 194 16.55 3.26 19.70
N SER A 195 16.49 4.30 18.86
CA SER A 195 15.43 5.29 19.00
C SER A 195 14.15 4.53 18.69
N TYR A 196 13.30 4.38 19.70
CA TYR A 196 11.98 3.81 19.47
C TYR A 196 11.26 4.60 18.36
N PRO A 197 10.45 3.94 17.52
CA PRO A 197 9.57 4.64 16.60
C PRO A 197 8.72 5.66 17.36
N ASP A 198 8.35 6.76 16.70
CA ASP A 198 7.42 7.74 17.25
C ASP A 198 6.22 7.77 16.31
N MET A 199 5.06 7.37 16.81
CA MET A 199 3.80 7.43 16.09
C MET A 199 2.98 8.57 16.68
N HIS A 200 2.42 9.41 15.82
CA HIS A 200 1.56 10.50 16.28
C HIS A 200 0.64 10.97 15.16
N PRO A 201 -0.51 11.57 15.48
CA PRO A 201 -1.36 12.19 14.49
C PRO A 201 -0.66 13.41 13.84
N ILE A 202 -0.82 13.55 12.54
CA ILE A 202 -0.36 14.72 11.79
C ILE A 202 -1.56 15.65 11.60
N GLY A 203 -1.62 16.71 12.42
CA GLY A 203 -2.75 17.64 12.43
C GLY A 203 -3.91 17.10 13.26
N GLY A 204 -5.14 17.25 12.78
CA GLY A 204 -6.35 16.82 13.47
C GLY A 204 -7.14 15.78 12.68
N ILE A 205 -8.23 15.31 13.28
CA ILE A 205 -9.22 14.47 12.61
C ILE A 205 -9.91 15.31 11.51
N ASP A 206 -9.84 14.88 10.26
CA ASP A 206 -10.49 15.52 9.12
C ASP A 206 -11.87 14.89 8.87
N ILE A 207 -12.88 15.74 8.69
CA ILE A 207 -14.29 15.32 8.55
C ILE A 207 -15.02 16.24 7.55
N PRO A 208 -16.09 15.75 6.91
CA PRO A 208 -17.01 16.57 6.11
C PRO A 208 -17.56 17.77 6.88
N SER A 209 -17.97 18.80 6.13
CA SER A 209 -18.56 20.03 6.71
C SER A 209 -19.92 19.79 7.35
N GLU A 210 -20.67 18.79 6.87
CA GLU A 210 -22.00 18.43 7.34
C GLU A 210 -22.03 16.92 7.58
N ILE A 211 -22.60 16.53 8.72
CA ILE A 211 -22.74 15.15 9.16
C ILE A 211 -24.19 14.97 9.60
N TYR A 212 -24.83 13.91 9.13
CA TYR A 212 -26.22 13.62 9.42
C TYR A 212 -26.35 12.32 10.21
N VAL A 213 -27.32 12.28 11.12
CA VAL A 213 -27.70 11.04 11.83
C VAL A 213 -28.03 9.94 10.82
N SER A 214 -27.74 8.69 11.21
CA SER A 214 -27.98 7.48 10.41
C SER A 214 -27.29 7.45 9.04
N THR A 215 -26.38 8.40 8.75
CA THR A 215 -25.75 8.57 7.44
C THR A 215 -24.26 8.32 7.51
N ASN A 216 -23.76 7.39 6.69
CA ASN A 216 -22.34 7.06 6.62
C ASN A 216 -21.53 8.28 6.19
N SER A 217 -20.58 8.65 7.03
CA SER A 217 -19.65 9.75 6.85
C SER A 217 -18.21 9.23 6.87
N THR A 218 -17.37 9.78 6.00
CA THR A 218 -15.95 9.42 5.92
C THR A 218 -15.14 10.31 6.85
N VAL A 219 -14.42 9.71 7.79
CA VAL A 219 -13.52 10.43 8.71
C VAL A 219 -12.08 10.06 8.36
N LYS A 220 -11.17 11.04 8.32
CA LYS A 220 -9.79 10.82 7.92
C LYS A 220 -8.81 11.26 9.00
N LEU A 221 -7.70 10.55 9.11
CA LEU A 221 -6.60 10.90 9.99
C LEU A 221 -5.29 10.65 9.27
N ARG A 222 -4.38 11.63 9.31
CA ARG A 222 -2.99 11.42 8.88
C ARG A 222 -2.17 10.97 10.07
N VAL A 223 -1.37 9.92 9.88
CA VAL A 223 -0.58 9.28 10.93
C VAL A 223 0.88 9.25 10.51
N LYS A 224 1.75 9.73 11.42
CA LYS A 224 3.20 9.55 11.35
C LYS A 224 3.54 8.16 11.89
N SER A 225 4.40 7.40 11.21
CA SER A 225 4.91 6.14 11.75
C SER A 225 6.31 5.80 11.23
N ASN A 226 7.04 4.99 11.98
CA ASN A 226 8.41 4.58 11.65
C ASN A 226 8.53 3.07 11.32
N GLY A 227 7.46 2.48 10.80
CA GLY A 227 7.37 1.05 10.50
C GLY A 227 6.58 0.25 11.56
N GLY A 228 6.07 -0.91 11.17
CA GLY A 228 5.30 -1.81 12.03
C GLY A 228 3.91 -2.15 11.49
N ARG A 229 3.19 -2.95 12.27
CA ARG A 229 1.77 -3.27 12.06
C ARG A 229 0.98 -2.98 13.32
N PHE A 230 0.17 -1.94 13.29
CA PHE A 230 -0.60 -1.46 14.44
C PHE A 230 -2.01 -1.09 14.02
N ASN A 231 -2.91 -0.98 15.01
CA ASN A 231 -4.29 -0.57 14.77
C ASN A 231 -4.44 0.93 15.05
N VAL A 232 -5.38 1.57 14.37
CA VAL A 232 -5.84 2.92 14.70
C VAL A 232 -7.34 2.81 14.93
N LYS A 233 -7.81 3.22 16.12
CA LYS A 233 -9.23 3.18 16.51
C LYS A 233 -9.82 4.58 16.45
N LEU A 234 -10.97 4.72 15.78
CA LEU A 234 -11.82 5.90 15.89
C LEU A 234 -12.88 5.65 16.97
N LEU A 235 -13.05 6.60 17.88
CA LEU A 235 -14.05 6.57 18.94
C LEU A 235 -14.95 7.79 18.87
N ALA A 236 -16.25 7.59 19.09
CA ALA A 236 -17.23 8.64 19.33
C ALA A 236 -17.70 8.54 20.78
N ASP A 237 -17.52 9.64 21.55
CA ASP A 237 -17.82 9.70 22.99
C ASP A 237 -17.20 8.56 23.82
N GLY A 238 -16.00 8.12 23.40
CA GLY A 238 -15.25 7.05 24.04
C GLY A 238 -15.65 5.63 23.62
N MET A 239 -16.64 5.46 22.74
CA MET A 239 -17.03 4.17 22.16
C MET A 239 -16.35 3.97 20.80
N VAL A 240 -15.74 2.80 20.56
CA VAL A 240 -15.10 2.50 19.27
C VAL A 240 -16.18 2.39 18.19
N VAL A 241 -16.09 3.24 17.17
CA VAL A 241 -17.01 3.25 16.02
C VAL A 241 -16.40 2.59 14.79
N ASP A 242 -15.08 2.66 14.65
CA ASP A 242 -14.36 2.01 13.55
C ASP A 242 -12.89 1.76 13.92
N GLN A 243 -12.25 0.83 13.21
CA GLN A 243 -10.85 0.50 13.39
C GLN A 243 -10.20 0.06 12.09
N GLU A 244 -9.05 0.66 11.80
CA GLU A 244 -8.21 0.31 10.67
C GLU A 244 -6.86 -0.25 11.11
N THR A 245 -6.26 -1.10 10.28
CA THR A 245 -4.91 -1.62 10.51
C THR A 245 -3.93 -0.99 9.54
N VAL A 246 -2.91 -0.33 10.08
CA VAL A 246 -1.81 0.24 9.30
C VAL A 246 -0.65 -0.75 9.26
N CYS A 247 -0.06 -0.93 8.07
CA CYS A 247 1.13 -1.75 7.85
C CYS A 247 2.14 -0.93 7.05
N THR A 248 3.29 -0.61 7.65
CA THR A 248 4.39 0.04 6.93
C THR A 248 5.73 -0.57 7.33
N VAL A 249 6.71 -0.51 6.44
CA VAL A 249 8.09 -0.96 6.69
C VAL A 249 9.07 0.20 6.63
N TRP A 250 8.59 1.42 6.38
CA TRP A 250 9.40 2.60 6.13
C TRP A 250 9.46 3.50 7.36
N ALA A 251 10.64 4.08 7.60
CA ALA A 251 10.81 5.11 8.61
C ALA A 251 10.23 6.45 8.11
N ASN A 252 9.62 7.22 9.02
CA ASN A 252 9.05 8.54 8.79
C ASN A 252 7.95 8.54 7.70
N ASP A 253 7.20 7.45 7.64
CA ASP A 253 6.09 7.29 6.71
C ASP A 253 4.88 8.08 7.19
N GLU A 254 4.09 8.57 6.24
CA GLU A 254 2.86 9.32 6.50
C GLU A 254 1.69 8.60 5.83
N THR A 255 0.83 7.99 6.64
CA THR A 255 -0.32 7.22 6.15
C THR A 255 -1.61 7.99 6.40
N GLU A 256 -2.48 8.09 5.39
CA GLU A 256 -3.87 8.52 5.57
C GLU A 256 -4.72 7.29 5.93
N VAL A 257 -5.31 7.33 7.13
CA VAL A 257 -6.26 6.33 7.62
C VAL A 257 -7.67 6.87 7.40
N VAL A 258 -8.54 6.05 6.84
CA VAL A 258 -9.91 6.42 6.46
C VAL A 258 -10.89 5.53 7.21
N PHE A 259 -11.77 6.13 7.99
CA PHE A 259 -12.80 5.46 8.77
C PHE A 259 -14.19 5.72 8.19
N ALA A 260 -15.09 4.76 8.37
CA ALA A 260 -16.52 4.92 8.14
C ALA A 260 -17.23 5.13 9.49
N TRP A 261 -17.93 6.25 9.63
CA TRP A 261 -18.69 6.58 10.83
C TRP A 261 -20.15 6.84 10.50
N ASN A 262 -21.06 6.17 11.21
CA ASN A 262 -22.50 6.37 11.13
C ASN A 262 -23.02 6.80 12.52
N PRO A 263 -23.29 8.10 12.75
CA PRO A 263 -23.78 8.58 14.03
C PRO A 263 -25.22 8.14 14.29
N ASP A 264 -25.51 7.75 15.53
CA ASP A 264 -26.79 7.21 15.98
C ASP A 264 -27.76 8.24 16.57
N HIS A 265 -27.30 9.48 16.80
CA HIS A 265 -28.12 10.60 17.25
C HIS A 265 -27.60 11.94 16.68
N ASP A 266 -28.45 12.97 16.73
CA ASP A 266 -28.05 14.35 16.46
C ASP A 266 -27.47 15.01 17.71
N GLY A 267 -26.71 16.09 17.54
CA GLY A 267 -26.07 16.82 18.64
C GLY A 267 -24.55 16.81 18.56
N VAL A 268 -23.89 16.91 19.70
CA VAL A 268 -22.43 17.08 19.77
C VAL A 268 -21.77 15.78 20.16
N TYR A 269 -20.84 15.30 19.32
CA TYR A 269 -19.95 14.19 19.63
C TYR A 269 -18.54 14.68 19.91
N ASN A 270 -17.86 13.99 20.81
CA ASN A 270 -16.41 14.09 20.96
C ASN A 270 -15.74 12.92 20.23
N LEU A 271 -15.20 13.17 19.04
CA LEU A 271 -14.42 12.19 18.31
C LEU A 271 -13.00 12.14 18.87
N SER A 272 -12.48 10.94 19.07
CA SER A 272 -11.07 10.72 19.33
C SER A 272 -10.53 9.63 18.43
N ALA A 273 -9.29 9.77 17.98
CA ALA A 273 -8.59 8.72 17.24
C ALA A 273 -7.31 8.37 17.99
N VAL A 274 -7.08 7.07 18.19
CA VAL A 274 -5.96 6.54 18.98
C VAL A 274 -5.13 5.61 18.12
N ILE A 275 -3.85 5.92 18.00
CA ILE A 275 -2.85 5.12 17.31
C ILE A 275 -2.31 4.08 18.28
N ASP A 276 -2.11 2.86 17.78
CA ASP A 276 -1.66 1.67 18.51
C ASP A 276 -2.24 1.49 19.92
N PRO A 277 -3.58 1.51 20.08
CA PRO A 277 -4.22 1.35 21.40
C PRO A 277 -3.98 -0.03 22.03
N ASP A 278 -3.44 -0.98 21.26
CA ASP A 278 -3.09 -2.32 21.72
C ASP A 278 -1.62 -2.38 22.21
N ASN A 279 -0.88 -1.26 22.14
CA ASN A 279 0.52 -1.10 22.55
C ASN A 279 1.41 -2.23 22.02
N ARG A 280 1.36 -2.44 20.70
CA ARG A 280 2.12 -3.49 19.98
C ARG A 280 3.50 -3.02 19.56
N ILE A 281 3.68 -1.72 19.37
CA ILE A 281 4.92 -1.07 19.01
C ILE A 281 5.33 -0.24 20.22
N GLU A 282 6.52 -0.49 20.74
CA GLU A 282 7.08 0.34 21.82
C GLU A 282 7.63 1.63 21.21
N GLU A 283 7.19 2.78 21.75
CA GLU A 283 7.43 4.09 21.14
C GLU A 283 8.35 5.00 21.95
N SER A 284 8.85 6.07 21.32
CA SER A 284 9.65 7.07 22.03
C SER A 284 8.81 7.98 22.93
N ASP A 285 7.54 8.18 22.59
CA ASP A 285 6.59 9.00 23.33
C ASP A 285 5.18 8.39 23.22
N GLU A 286 4.79 7.62 24.23
CA GLU A 286 3.48 6.96 24.30
C GLU A 286 2.31 7.93 24.55
N GLU A 287 2.59 9.20 24.87
CA GLU A 287 1.57 10.17 25.29
C GLU A 287 1.00 10.99 24.12
N ASN A 288 1.61 10.93 22.93
CA ASN A 288 1.24 11.76 21.78
C ASN A 288 0.38 11.04 20.72
N ASN A 289 -0.06 9.81 21.00
CA ASN A 289 -0.79 8.91 20.11
C ASN A 289 -2.28 9.24 19.88
N ARG A 290 -2.77 10.38 20.36
CA ARG A 290 -4.20 10.71 20.38
C ARG A 290 -4.49 12.05 19.70
N ALA A 291 -5.49 12.03 18.82
CA ALA A 291 -6.14 13.24 18.29
C ALA A 291 -7.59 13.29 18.76
N GLU A 292 -8.10 14.50 19.01
CA GLU A 292 -9.49 14.73 19.42
C GLU A 292 -10.12 15.86 18.60
N ARG A 293 -11.42 15.75 18.34
CA ARG A 293 -12.21 16.76 17.64
C ARG A 293 -13.67 16.69 18.07
N VAL A 294 -14.21 17.84 18.47
CA VAL A 294 -15.65 18.00 18.70
C VAL A 294 -16.35 18.24 17.35
N VAL A 295 -17.45 17.53 17.11
CA VAL A 295 -18.26 17.62 15.88
C VAL A 295 -19.74 17.74 16.24
N SER A 296 -20.50 18.47 15.43
CA SER A 296 -21.96 18.54 15.52
C SER A 296 -22.59 17.73 14.39
N VAL A 297 -23.49 16.82 14.75
CA VAL A 297 -24.31 16.01 13.86
C VAL A 297 -25.71 16.60 13.82
N SER A 298 -26.28 16.72 12.63
CA SER A 298 -27.62 17.28 12.41
C SER A 298 -28.62 16.21 11.98
N LEU A 299 -29.90 16.49 12.14
CA LEU A 299 -30.95 15.71 11.46
C LEU A 299 -30.91 15.99 9.94
N PRO A 300 -31.26 15.01 9.10
CA PRO A 300 -31.42 15.24 7.66
C PRO A 300 -32.55 16.24 7.36
N ASP A 301 -32.58 16.76 6.15
CA ASP A 301 -33.64 17.64 5.63
C ASP A 301 -33.95 17.24 4.19
N LEU A 302 -35.11 16.62 3.98
CA LEU A 302 -35.57 16.03 2.73
C LEU A 302 -36.78 16.81 2.22
N TYR A 303 -36.63 17.48 1.09
CA TYR A 303 -37.71 18.25 0.51
C TYR A 303 -37.82 18.05 -1.00
N PRO A 304 -39.05 18.07 -1.55
CA PRO A 304 -39.25 18.10 -2.99
C PRO A 304 -38.88 19.51 -3.50
N SER A 305 -37.83 19.58 -4.31
CA SER A 305 -37.33 20.84 -4.89
C SER A 305 -38.09 21.25 -6.16
N THR A 306 -38.48 20.29 -7.00
CA THR A 306 -39.21 20.57 -8.25
C THR A 306 -40.25 19.49 -8.56
N ILE A 307 -41.35 19.89 -9.21
CA ILE A 307 -42.30 19.00 -9.89
C ILE A 307 -42.38 19.49 -11.33
N ASP A 308 -41.89 18.74 -12.30
CA ASP A 308 -41.83 19.13 -13.72
C ASP A 308 -42.55 18.13 -14.62
N LEU A 309 -43.17 18.65 -15.67
CA LEU A 309 -43.87 17.84 -16.67
C LEU A 309 -43.52 18.34 -18.07
N GLY A 310 -43.30 17.40 -19.00
CA GLY A 310 -43.12 17.72 -20.41
C GLY A 310 -44.44 17.90 -21.17
N THR A 311 -45.48 17.18 -20.76
CA THR A 311 -46.83 17.21 -21.34
C THR A 311 -47.89 17.06 -20.26
N ASN A 312 -49.11 17.48 -20.58
CA ASN A 312 -50.27 17.55 -19.68
C ASN A 312 -51.57 17.33 -20.47
N ILE A 313 -51.62 16.23 -21.22
CA ILE A 313 -52.74 15.89 -22.12
C ILE A 313 -53.70 14.92 -21.40
N VAL A 314 -55.00 15.15 -21.53
CA VAL A 314 -56.03 14.28 -20.95
C VAL A 314 -56.06 12.90 -21.60
N ASN A 315 -56.44 11.88 -20.84
CA ASN A 315 -56.61 10.48 -21.27
C ASN A 315 -55.35 9.79 -21.81
N VAL A 316 -54.16 10.41 -21.68
CA VAL A 316 -52.87 9.82 -21.99
C VAL A 316 -51.98 9.79 -20.75
N VAL A 317 -50.99 8.89 -20.75
CA VAL A 317 -49.97 8.87 -19.69
C VAL A 317 -49.02 10.03 -19.91
N ASN A 318 -48.95 10.92 -18.94
CA ASN A 318 -47.99 12.01 -18.85
C ASN A 318 -46.91 11.64 -17.83
N LEU A 319 -45.68 12.04 -18.08
CA LEU A 319 -44.57 11.81 -17.15
C LEU A 319 -44.38 13.03 -16.25
N VAL A 320 -44.48 12.82 -14.94
CA VAL A 320 -44.24 13.82 -13.90
C VAL A 320 -42.89 13.54 -13.25
N ASN A 321 -41.92 14.42 -13.42
CA ASN A 321 -40.60 14.31 -12.82
C ASN A 321 -40.56 15.12 -11.53
N VAL A 322 -40.37 14.47 -10.40
CA VAL A 322 -40.21 15.12 -9.09
C VAL A 322 -38.75 15.05 -8.69
N THR A 323 -38.11 16.20 -8.43
CA THR A 323 -36.73 16.22 -7.89
C THR A 323 -36.80 16.39 -6.39
N VAL A 324 -36.21 15.46 -5.66
CA VAL A 324 -36.06 15.49 -4.20
C VAL A 324 -34.63 15.89 -3.88
N ALA A 325 -34.43 16.73 -2.85
CA ALA A 325 -33.13 17.15 -2.36
C ALA A 325 -32.98 16.84 -0.87
N GLY A 326 -31.75 16.59 -0.44
CA GLY A 326 -31.40 16.22 0.92
C GLY A 326 -30.28 15.17 1.00
N MET A 327 -29.97 14.71 2.20
CA MET A 327 -28.95 13.67 2.41
C MET A 327 -29.40 12.69 3.51
N THR A 328 -29.46 11.40 3.17
CA THR A 328 -29.75 10.30 4.10
C THR A 328 -29.30 8.97 3.51
N ASP A 329 -28.94 8.00 4.33
CA ASP A 329 -28.81 6.59 3.89
C ASP A 329 -30.07 5.77 4.21
N GLU A 330 -31.02 6.35 4.95
CA GLU A 330 -32.25 5.68 5.34
C GLU A 330 -33.26 5.67 4.18
N PRO A 331 -34.03 4.58 4.05
CA PRO A 331 -35.03 4.48 3.00
C PRO A 331 -36.32 5.22 3.38
N PHE A 332 -36.95 5.91 2.43
CA PHE A 332 -38.19 6.69 2.65
C PHE A 332 -39.14 6.60 1.45
N ASN A 333 -40.39 7.03 1.65
CA ASN A 333 -41.43 7.03 0.60
C ASN A 333 -41.61 8.41 -0.04
N LEU A 334 -41.74 8.45 -1.36
CA LEU A 334 -42.15 9.61 -2.13
C LEU A 334 -43.52 9.33 -2.77
N THR A 335 -44.51 10.16 -2.45
CA THR A 335 -45.86 10.04 -3.02
C THR A 335 -46.15 11.18 -3.99
N LEU A 336 -46.89 10.87 -5.05
CA LEU A 336 -47.51 11.84 -5.93
C LEU A 336 -49.03 11.74 -5.82
N ARG A 337 -49.69 12.89 -5.63
CA ARG A 337 -51.15 12.99 -5.57
C ARG A 337 -51.67 14.00 -6.58
N ASP A 338 -52.85 13.73 -7.14
CA ASP A 338 -53.58 14.62 -8.03
C ASP A 338 -54.90 15.02 -7.34
N ASN A 339 -55.07 16.31 -7.05
CA ASN A 339 -56.23 16.85 -6.31
C ASN A 339 -56.52 16.14 -4.97
N GLY A 340 -55.50 15.49 -4.39
CA GLY A 340 -55.58 14.73 -3.14
C GLY A 340 -55.62 13.21 -3.33
N ASP A 341 -56.00 12.73 -4.50
CA ASP A 341 -56.05 11.30 -4.83
C ASP A 341 -54.64 10.76 -5.10
N MET A 342 -54.34 9.57 -4.59
CA MET A 342 -53.04 8.93 -4.79
C MET A 342 -52.84 8.56 -6.27
N VAL A 343 -51.75 9.05 -6.87
CA VAL A 343 -51.31 8.64 -8.20
C VAL A 343 -50.43 7.40 -8.07
N ASP A 344 -49.35 7.51 -7.29
CA ASP A 344 -48.36 6.45 -7.10
C ASP A 344 -47.46 6.77 -5.90
N GLU A 345 -46.81 5.74 -5.36
CA GLU A 345 -45.86 5.81 -4.24
C GLU A 345 -44.59 5.06 -4.63
N LYS A 346 -43.44 5.68 -4.40
CA LYS A 346 -42.13 5.10 -4.70
C LYS A 346 -41.23 5.09 -3.49
N ARG A 347 -40.55 3.97 -3.29
CA ARG A 347 -39.54 3.81 -2.24
C ARG A 347 -38.17 4.26 -2.75
N LEU A 348 -37.51 5.14 -2.01
CA LEU A 348 -36.10 5.50 -2.20
C LEU A 348 -35.26 4.83 -1.10
N TYR A 349 -34.01 4.48 -1.42
CA TYR A 349 -33.08 3.79 -0.52
C TYR A 349 -31.87 4.68 -0.24
N GLY A 350 -32.12 5.82 0.41
CA GLY A 350 -31.14 6.88 0.63
C GLY A 350 -31.18 7.97 -0.46
N LEU A 351 -30.54 9.10 -0.16
CA LEU A 351 -30.40 10.25 -1.03
C LEU A 351 -29.03 10.91 -0.77
N LYS A 352 -28.30 11.23 -1.84
CA LYS A 352 -27.00 11.93 -1.75
C LYS A 352 -27.05 13.22 -2.56
N GLY A 353 -27.64 14.27 -1.98
CA GLY A 353 -27.77 15.59 -2.60
C GLY A 353 -29.12 15.78 -3.27
N SER A 354 -29.32 15.21 -4.46
CA SER A 354 -30.61 15.31 -5.18
C SER A 354 -30.85 14.15 -6.15
N GLU A 355 -32.10 13.74 -6.29
CA GLU A 355 -32.53 12.69 -7.21
C GLU A 355 -33.86 13.06 -7.87
N THR A 356 -34.01 12.75 -9.16
CA THR A 356 -35.27 12.95 -9.90
C THR A 356 -35.99 11.62 -10.09
N VAL A 357 -37.21 11.55 -9.56
CA VAL A 357 -38.10 10.38 -9.65
C VAL A 357 -39.27 10.70 -10.59
N SER A 358 -39.44 9.86 -11.61
CA SER A 358 -40.52 10.01 -12.59
C SER A 358 -41.76 9.21 -12.22
N PHE A 359 -42.95 9.78 -12.36
CA PHE A 359 -44.25 9.16 -12.13
C PHE A 359 -45.09 9.15 -13.41
N GLU A 360 -45.80 8.06 -13.64
CA GLU A 360 -46.78 7.96 -14.72
C GLU A 360 -48.13 8.48 -14.22
N TRP A 361 -48.61 9.57 -14.82
CA TRP A 361 -49.86 10.23 -14.43
C TRP A 361 -50.81 10.35 -15.61
N LYS A 362 -52.02 9.82 -15.46
CA LYS A 362 -53.10 9.91 -16.46
C LYS A 362 -54.34 10.55 -15.84
N SER A 363 -54.62 11.78 -16.23
CA SER A 363 -55.89 12.44 -15.90
C SER A 363 -56.99 12.03 -16.88
N ASN A 364 -58.22 11.87 -16.38
CA ASN A 364 -59.41 11.61 -17.20
C ASN A 364 -60.22 12.89 -17.48
N GLU A 365 -59.85 14.00 -16.86
CA GLU A 365 -60.56 15.27 -16.96
C GLU A 365 -59.61 16.38 -17.44
N THR A 366 -60.16 17.32 -18.21
CA THR A 366 -59.47 18.56 -18.55
C THR A 366 -59.70 19.59 -17.46
N GLY A 367 -58.76 20.50 -17.25
CA GLY A 367 -58.92 21.56 -16.24
C GLY A 367 -57.67 21.73 -15.38
N VAL A 368 -57.80 22.46 -14.28
CA VAL A 368 -56.67 22.68 -13.36
C VAL A 368 -56.60 21.49 -12.39
N HIS A 369 -55.44 20.85 -12.37
CA HIS A 369 -55.07 19.78 -11.44
C HIS A 369 -53.99 20.30 -10.49
N LEU A 370 -54.12 19.96 -9.20
CA LEU A 370 -53.12 20.27 -8.18
C LEU A 370 -52.30 19.02 -7.91
N LEU A 371 -51.13 18.94 -8.54
CA LEU A 371 -50.18 17.88 -8.28
C LEU A 371 -49.41 18.19 -7.00
N THR A 372 -49.42 17.25 -6.06
CA THR A 372 -48.72 17.34 -4.78
C THR A 372 -47.71 16.21 -4.70
N ALA A 373 -46.43 16.55 -4.55
CA ALA A 373 -45.40 15.61 -4.14
C ALA A 373 -45.16 15.73 -2.64
N THR A 374 -45.10 14.60 -1.94
CA THR A 374 -44.75 14.54 -0.52
C THR A 374 -43.59 13.55 -0.34
N VAL A 375 -42.44 14.09 0.07
CA VAL A 375 -41.25 13.34 0.50
C VAL A 375 -41.48 12.84 1.92
N ASP A 376 -40.83 11.74 2.27
CA ASP A 376 -41.05 10.97 3.50
C ASP A 376 -42.51 10.91 3.94
N SER A 377 -43.41 10.53 3.03
CA SER A 377 -44.84 10.49 3.33
C SER A 377 -45.22 9.46 4.40
N GLY A 378 -44.29 8.56 4.75
CA GLY A 378 -44.40 7.62 5.86
C GLY A 378 -43.97 8.20 7.21
N ASN A 379 -43.33 9.37 7.22
CA ASN A 379 -42.73 10.01 8.40
C ASN A 379 -41.75 9.04 9.11
N GLU A 380 -40.92 8.36 8.31
CA GLU A 380 -39.99 7.33 8.76
C GLU A 380 -38.65 7.91 9.18
N ILE A 381 -38.27 9.07 8.63
CA ILE A 381 -37.04 9.78 8.91
C ILE A 381 -37.39 10.96 9.80
N ASN A 382 -36.62 11.16 10.87
CA ASN A 382 -36.78 12.34 11.71
C ASN A 382 -35.96 13.49 11.12
N GLU A 383 -36.63 14.52 10.65
CA GLU A 383 -36.01 15.59 9.87
C GLU A 383 -35.83 16.86 10.69
N SER A 384 -34.91 17.72 10.26
CA SER A 384 -34.74 19.05 10.87
C SER A 384 -35.93 19.98 10.59
N CYS A 385 -36.67 19.74 9.50
CA CYS A 385 -37.81 20.56 9.10
C CYS A 385 -38.94 19.77 8.41
N GLU A 386 -39.76 19.04 9.19
CA GLU A 386 -40.90 18.25 8.68
C GLU A 386 -41.95 19.04 7.86
N GLU A 387 -41.97 20.36 7.97
CA GLU A 387 -42.96 21.22 7.30
C GLU A 387 -42.62 21.48 5.81
N ASN A 388 -41.40 21.18 5.36
CA ASN A 388 -40.98 21.42 3.97
C ASN A 388 -41.09 20.18 3.07
N ASN A 389 -41.54 19.04 3.61
CA ASN A 389 -41.62 17.76 2.91
C ASN A 389 -42.66 17.73 1.77
N ARG A 390 -43.41 18.82 1.54
CA ARG A 390 -44.52 18.89 0.59
C ARG A 390 -44.39 20.04 -0.40
N LEU A 391 -44.40 19.72 -1.68
CA LEU A 391 -44.47 20.69 -2.79
C LEU A 391 -45.73 20.47 -3.61
N SER A 392 -46.38 21.55 -4.02
CA SER A 392 -47.57 21.48 -4.88
C SER A 392 -47.41 22.36 -6.12
N ARG A 393 -47.85 21.84 -7.27
CA ARG A 393 -47.85 22.55 -8.55
C ARG A 393 -49.21 22.43 -9.22
N GLN A 394 -49.76 23.58 -9.62
CA GLN A 394 -50.95 23.58 -10.47
C GLN A 394 -50.56 23.33 -11.93
N VAL A 395 -51.28 22.42 -12.58
CA VAL A 395 -51.09 22.04 -13.98
C VAL A 395 -52.44 22.07 -14.68
N THR A 396 -52.54 22.74 -15.82
CA THR A 396 -53.77 22.73 -16.62
C THR A 396 -53.74 21.57 -17.61
N VAL A 397 -54.57 20.55 -17.42
CA VAL A 397 -54.72 19.44 -18.36
C VAL A 397 -55.55 19.88 -19.56
N VAL A 398 -55.02 19.64 -20.77
CA VAL A 398 -55.62 20.07 -22.03
C VAL A 398 -56.04 18.88 -22.90
N LEU A 399 -56.97 19.12 -23.83
CA LEU A 399 -57.27 18.16 -24.88
C LEU A 399 -56.06 17.99 -25.82
N PRO A 400 -55.88 16.80 -26.42
CA PRO A 400 -54.91 16.65 -27.50
C PRO A 400 -55.33 17.54 -28.68
N ASP A 401 -54.38 18.31 -29.21
CA ASP A 401 -54.59 19.08 -30.44
C ASP A 401 -54.38 18.16 -31.64
N LEU A 402 -55.49 17.68 -32.21
CA LEU A 402 -55.53 16.82 -33.38
C LEU A 402 -55.84 17.66 -34.62
N ALA A 403 -54.84 17.84 -35.48
CA ALA A 403 -55.01 18.54 -36.76
C ALA A 403 -55.05 17.53 -37.92
N PRO A 404 -56.00 17.65 -38.87
CA PRO A 404 -55.93 16.88 -40.11
C PRO A 404 -54.62 17.20 -40.84
N ALA A 405 -53.85 16.17 -41.16
CA ALA A 405 -52.57 16.28 -41.84
C ALA A 405 -52.73 16.44 -43.36
N GLY A 406 -53.85 15.95 -43.90
CA GLY A 406 -54.15 15.94 -45.32
C GLY A 406 -55.21 14.89 -45.63
N ILE A 407 -55.93 15.11 -46.72
CA ILE A 407 -56.80 14.13 -47.34
C ILE A 407 -56.12 13.73 -48.64
N ASP A 408 -55.76 12.45 -48.76
CA ASP A 408 -55.33 11.90 -50.04
C ASP A 408 -56.55 11.46 -50.82
N ILE A 409 -56.75 12.10 -51.97
CA ILE A 409 -57.77 11.71 -52.92
C ILE A 409 -57.02 11.07 -54.11
N PRO A 410 -57.02 9.73 -54.25
CA PRO A 410 -56.54 9.09 -55.46
C PRO A 410 -57.45 9.42 -56.65
N ASP A 411 -57.06 9.04 -57.87
CA ASP A 411 -57.87 9.27 -59.06
C ASP A 411 -59.32 8.80 -58.85
N VAL A 412 -60.25 9.75 -58.98
CA VAL A 412 -61.69 9.57 -58.70
C VAL A 412 -62.42 9.21 -59.99
N TYR A 413 -63.17 8.11 -59.97
CA TYR A 413 -63.94 7.63 -61.12
C TYR A 413 -65.44 7.94 -60.93
N SER A 414 -66.09 8.48 -61.97
CA SER A 414 -67.52 8.76 -61.97
C SER A 414 -68.35 7.48 -61.83
N ASN A 415 -69.42 7.50 -61.04
CA ASN A 415 -70.30 6.35 -60.76
C ASN A 415 -69.64 5.16 -60.01
N ALA A 416 -68.49 5.37 -59.37
CA ALA A 416 -67.84 4.40 -58.51
C ALA A 416 -67.75 4.91 -57.05
N THR A 417 -67.66 3.98 -56.10
CA THR A 417 -67.26 4.29 -54.72
C THR A 417 -65.75 4.48 -54.70
N ASN A 418 -65.30 5.69 -54.39
CA ASN A 418 -63.88 6.03 -54.37
C ASN A 418 -63.37 6.08 -52.92
N PRO A 419 -62.23 5.43 -52.60
CA PRO A 419 -61.64 5.53 -51.27
C PRO A 419 -61.06 6.94 -51.06
N ILE A 420 -61.36 7.53 -49.91
CA ILE A 420 -60.77 8.79 -49.45
C ILE A 420 -60.04 8.47 -48.15
N ASP A 421 -58.72 8.61 -48.15
CA ASP A 421 -57.90 8.36 -46.97
C ASP A 421 -57.54 9.68 -46.29
N SER A 422 -57.88 9.82 -45.01
CA SER A 422 -57.51 10.97 -44.19
C SER A 422 -56.34 10.62 -43.26
N ARG A 423 -55.32 11.48 -43.21
CA ARG A 423 -54.22 11.39 -42.24
C ARG A 423 -54.40 12.48 -41.16
N CYS A 424 -54.04 12.21 -39.90
CA CYS A 424 -54.02 13.20 -38.81
C CYS A 424 -52.63 13.28 -38.15
N PHE A 425 -52.21 14.49 -37.75
CA PHE A 425 -51.04 14.72 -36.89
C PHE A 425 -51.50 15.21 -35.51
N GLY A 426 -50.76 14.84 -34.45
CA GLY A 426 -50.91 15.45 -33.12
C GLY A 426 -49.75 16.43 -32.87
N TYR A 427 -50.05 17.68 -32.52
CA TYR A 427 -49.04 18.68 -32.13
C TYR A 427 -49.01 18.87 -30.61
N THR A 428 -47.81 18.97 -30.03
CA THR A 428 -47.60 19.39 -28.63
C THR A 428 -47.27 20.88 -28.61
N SER A 429 -48.09 21.69 -27.94
CA SER A 429 -47.86 23.14 -27.84
C SER A 429 -46.67 23.43 -26.92
N ARG A 430 -45.50 23.80 -27.47
CA ARG A 430 -44.46 24.50 -26.71
C ARG A 430 -44.87 25.96 -26.56
N SER A 431 -44.92 26.46 -25.32
CA SER A 431 -45.17 27.86 -25.02
C SER A 431 -44.11 28.75 -25.69
N ARG A 432 -44.53 29.62 -26.61
CA ARG A 432 -43.75 30.81 -26.99
C ARG A 432 -44.19 31.95 -26.09
N THR A 433 -43.30 32.39 -25.22
CA THR A 433 -43.45 33.63 -24.47
C THR A 433 -43.57 34.81 -25.45
N HIS A 434 -44.67 35.55 -25.34
CA HIS A 434 -44.88 36.81 -26.05
C HIS A 434 -44.07 37.89 -25.32
N GLY A 435 -43.05 38.42 -25.99
CA GLY A 435 -42.37 39.64 -25.55
C GLY A 435 -43.03 40.83 -26.21
N ASP A 436 -43.85 41.56 -25.47
CA ASP A 436 -44.29 42.91 -25.80
C ASP A 436 -43.08 43.84 -25.83
N ARG A 437 -42.88 44.55 -26.95
CA ARG A 437 -42.39 45.95 -26.99
C ARG A 437 -42.92 46.63 -28.24
N ASP A 438 -43.95 47.46 -28.06
CA ASP A 438 -44.10 48.71 -28.79
C ASP A 438 -43.92 49.86 -27.79
N GLY A 439 -43.04 50.82 -28.16
CA GLY A 439 -42.58 51.95 -27.36
C GLY A 439 -41.23 52.44 -27.86
#